data_AF-A0A349U0Z1-F1
#
_entry.id   AF-A0A349U0Z1-F1
#
_cell.length_a   1.000
_cell.length_b   1.000
_cell.length_c   1.000
_cell.angle_alpha   90.00
_cell.angle_beta   90.00
_cell.angle_gamma   90.00
#
_symmetry.space_group_name_H-M   'P 1'
#
loop_
_entity.id
_entity.type
_entity.pdbx_description
1 polymer ?
#
loop_
_entity_poly.entity_id
_entity_poly.type
_entity_poly.pdbx_seq_one_letter_code
_entity_poly.pdbx_strand_id
1 'polypeptide(L)'
;MDSTTIAAKASALSEAATALAGQAGTLSHEITNFANQTAMGGHPYFLTGLTVLVLAIFVGYHVVWSVTPALHSPLMAVTNAISSVIIVGALVAAGPRGMGLSKIEGFIAVLLASINIFGGFIVTERMLAMFRKKK
;
A
#
# COMPACT_ATOMS: atom_id res chain seq x y z
N MET A 1 16.03 -60.95 -21.42
CA MET A 1 15.29 -59.93 -20.63
C MET A 1 13.96 -60.56 -20.24
N ASP A 2 13.80 -60.87 -18.96
CA ASP A 2 12.72 -61.70 -18.45
C ASP A 2 11.40 -60.94 -18.41
N SER A 3 10.33 -61.50 -18.97
CA SER A 3 9.00 -60.87 -19.07
C SER A 3 8.39 -60.50 -17.70
N THR A 4 8.82 -61.19 -16.65
CA THR A 4 8.48 -60.94 -15.24
C THR A 4 9.06 -59.61 -14.72
N THR A 5 10.25 -59.20 -15.18
CA THR A 5 10.88 -57.94 -14.79
C THR A 5 10.23 -56.72 -15.45
N ILE A 6 9.65 -56.90 -16.64
CA ILE A 6 8.89 -55.86 -17.34
C ILE A 6 7.54 -55.65 -16.64
N ALA A 7 6.85 -56.73 -16.28
CA ALA A 7 5.57 -56.67 -15.57
C ALA A 7 5.71 -55.98 -14.19
N ALA A 8 6.77 -56.28 -13.43
CA ALA A 8 7.04 -55.64 -12.15
C ALA A 8 7.40 -54.14 -12.27
N LYS A 9 8.10 -53.75 -13.34
CA LYS A 9 8.36 -52.32 -13.62
C LYS A 9 7.10 -51.58 -14.06
N ALA A 10 6.21 -52.24 -14.78
CA ALA A 10 4.93 -51.67 -15.19
C ALA A 10 3.98 -51.43 -14.00
N SER A 11 3.91 -52.37 -13.05
CA SER A 11 3.12 -52.19 -11.82
C SER A 11 3.68 -51.07 -10.94
N ALA A 12 5.01 -51.03 -10.74
CA ALA A 12 5.67 -49.98 -9.97
C ALA A 12 5.49 -48.58 -10.59
N LEU A 13 5.52 -48.47 -11.93
CA LEU A 13 5.26 -47.22 -12.63
C LEU A 13 3.80 -46.76 -12.44
N SER A 14 2.84 -47.68 -12.49
CA SER A 14 1.42 -47.40 -12.26
C SER A 14 1.15 -46.90 -10.83
N GLU A 15 1.81 -47.48 -9.84
CA GLU A 15 1.73 -47.04 -8.44
C GLU A 15 2.33 -45.64 -8.26
N ALA A 16 3.50 -45.37 -8.87
CA ALA A 16 4.12 -44.06 -8.85
C ALA A 16 3.25 -42.99 -9.54
N ALA A 17 2.59 -43.33 -10.66
CA ALA A 17 1.68 -42.43 -11.35
C ALA A 17 0.44 -42.10 -10.51
N THR A 18 -0.08 -43.08 -9.76
CA THR A 18 -1.23 -42.89 -8.87
C THR A 18 -0.86 -42.04 -7.64
N ALA A 19 0.34 -42.25 -7.08
CA ALA A 19 0.86 -41.43 -5.99
C ALA A 19 1.07 -39.96 -6.40
N LEU A 20 1.61 -39.73 -7.60
CA LEU A 20 1.80 -38.38 -8.15
C LEU A 20 0.46 -37.69 -8.44
N ALA A 21 -0.53 -38.44 -8.96
CA ALA A 21 -1.89 -37.92 -9.15
C ALA A 21 -2.55 -37.52 -7.81
N GLY A 22 -2.31 -38.29 -6.75
CA GLY A 22 -2.74 -37.94 -5.39
C GLY A 22 -2.10 -36.63 -4.89
N GLN A 23 -0.79 -36.47 -5.08
CA GLN A 23 -0.06 -35.25 -4.70
C GLN A 23 -0.51 -34.01 -5.49
N ALA A 24 -0.82 -34.18 -6.78
CA ALA A 24 -1.36 -33.11 -7.61
C ALA A 24 -2.77 -32.69 -7.14
N GLY A 25 -3.59 -33.64 -6.69
CA GLY A 25 -4.89 -33.38 -6.09
C GLY A 25 -4.79 -32.58 -4.79
N THR A 26 -3.91 -32.99 -3.87
CA THR A 26 -3.71 -32.28 -2.59
C THR A 26 -3.15 -30.88 -2.80
N LEU A 27 -2.19 -30.71 -3.72
CA LEU A 27 -1.66 -29.39 -4.07
C LEU A 27 -2.73 -28.48 -4.67
N SER A 28 -3.63 -29.03 -5.50
CA SER A 28 -4.75 -28.28 -6.07
C SER A 28 -5.74 -27.81 -4.99
N HIS A 29 -5.99 -28.64 -3.98
CA HIS A 29 -6.80 -28.27 -2.83
C HIS A 29 -6.11 -27.24 -1.93
N GLU A 30 -4.79 -27.32 -1.71
CA GLU A 30 -4.02 -26.31 -0.97
C GLU A 30 -3.99 -24.96 -1.69
N ILE A 31 -3.81 -24.95 -3.02
CA ILE A 31 -3.87 -23.73 -3.85
C ILE A 31 -5.27 -23.12 -3.78
N THR A 32 -6.33 -23.93 -3.83
CA THR A 32 -7.71 -23.46 -3.72
C THR A 32 -8.02 -22.91 -2.32
N ASN A 33 -7.51 -23.53 -1.26
CA ASN A 33 -7.68 -23.07 0.11
C ASN A 33 -6.89 -21.80 0.40
N PHE A 34 -5.69 -21.65 -0.16
CA PHE A 34 -4.90 -20.43 -0.10
C PHE A 34 -5.55 -19.28 -0.88
N ALA A 35 -6.08 -19.57 -2.07
CA ALA A 35 -6.90 -18.65 -2.85
C ALA A 35 -8.18 -18.24 -2.10
N ASN A 36 -8.82 -19.18 -1.37
CA ASN A 36 -9.98 -18.88 -0.54
C ASN A 36 -9.63 -18.11 0.73
N GLN A 37 -8.45 -18.29 1.34
CA GLN A 37 -7.99 -17.41 2.43
C GLN A 37 -7.78 -15.97 1.96
N THR A 38 -7.34 -15.78 0.71
CA THR A 38 -7.25 -14.45 0.10
C THR A 38 -8.61 -13.92 -0.37
N ALA A 39 -9.52 -14.79 -0.82
CA ALA A 39 -10.86 -14.43 -1.30
C ALA A 39 -11.91 -14.20 -0.19
N MET A 40 -11.78 -14.84 0.98
CA MET A 40 -12.54 -14.49 2.19
C MET A 40 -12.11 -13.12 2.77
N GLY A 41 -11.06 -12.52 2.20
CA GLY A 41 -10.60 -11.15 2.44
C GLY A 41 -11.31 -10.09 1.59
N GLY A 42 -12.61 -10.23 1.33
CA GLY A 42 -13.40 -9.28 0.53
C GLY A 42 -13.75 -7.94 1.22
N HIS A 43 -13.45 -7.77 2.52
CA HIS A 43 -13.65 -6.51 3.26
C HIS A 43 -12.64 -6.14 4.39
N PRO A 44 -11.52 -6.86 4.66
CA PRO A 44 -10.62 -6.52 5.75
C PRO A 44 -9.90 -5.18 5.52
N TYR A 45 -9.47 -4.85 4.30
CA TYR A 45 -8.82 -3.55 4.05
C TYR A 45 -9.79 -2.36 4.12
N PHE A 46 -11.03 -2.52 3.68
CA PHE A 46 -12.02 -1.45 3.80
C PHE A 46 -12.40 -1.22 5.26
N LEU A 47 -12.73 -2.27 6.02
CA LEU A 47 -13.07 -2.16 7.44
C LEU A 47 -11.87 -1.69 8.28
N THR A 48 -10.67 -2.21 8.01
CA THR A 48 -9.43 -1.77 8.69
C THR A 48 -9.09 -0.33 8.29
N GLY A 49 -9.17 0.02 7.01
CA GLY A 49 -8.91 1.37 6.51
C GLY A 49 -9.92 2.38 7.06
N LEU A 50 -11.20 2.00 7.16
CA LEU A 50 -12.24 2.81 7.79
C LEU A 50 -11.98 2.97 9.29
N THR A 51 -11.55 1.91 9.97
CA THR A 51 -11.18 1.98 11.39
C THR A 51 -9.99 2.92 11.59
N VAL A 52 -8.95 2.80 10.76
CA VAL A 52 -7.78 3.70 10.77
C VAL A 52 -8.20 5.14 10.48
N LEU A 53 -9.10 5.36 9.52
CA LEU A 53 -9.62 6.69 9.20
C LEU A 53 -10.34 7.32 10.40
N VAL A 54 -11.26 6.59 11.03
CA VAL A 54 -12.00 7.07 12.20
C VAL A 54 -11.05 7.37 13.36
N LEU A 55 -10.12 6.46 13.68
CA LEU A 55 -9.13 6.67 14.72
C LEU A 55 -8.20 7.86 14.41
N ALA A 56 -7.79 8.03 13.15
CA ALA A 56 -6.98 9.17 12.71
C ALA A 56 -7.72 10.50 12.86
N ILE A 57 -9.03 10.55 12.64
CA ILE A 57 -9.85 11.74 12.89
C ILE A 57 -9.86 12.09 14.39
N PHE A 58 -10.06 11.10 15.26
CA PHE A 58 -10.02 11.31 16.72
C PHE A 58 -8.67 11.84 17.19
N VAL A 59 -7.59 11.27 16.68
CA VAL A 59 -6.21 11.73 16.98
C VAL A 59 -6.00 13.14 16.44
N GLY A 60 -6.37 13.42 15.18
CA GLY A 60 -6.22 14.73 14.56
C GLY A 60 -6.96 15.83 15.32
N TYR A 61 -8.20 15.55 15.77
CA TYR A 61 -8.97 16.47 16.59
C TYR A 61 -8.25 16.81 17.90
N HIS A 62 -7.77 15.81 18.64
CA HIS A 62 -7.05 16.04 19.91
C HIS A 62 -5.73 16.78 19.70
N VAL A 63 -5.00 16.50 18.62
CA VAL A 63 -3.72 17.16 18.30
C VAL A 63 -3.91 18.65 18.02
N VAL A 64 -4.98 19.02 17.30
CA VAL A 64 -5.25 20.42 16.93
C VAL A 64 -5.93 21.19 18.06
N TRP A 65 -6.71 20.53 18.92
CA TRP A 65 -7.45 21.21 19.99
C TRP A 65 -6.54 21.85 21.06
N SER A 66 -5.35 21.32 21.29
CA SER A 66 -4.44 21.79 22.35
C SER A 66 -3.36 22.78 21.88
N VAL A 67 -3.56 23.47 20.76
CA VAL A 67 -2.58 24.47 20.27
C VAL A 67 -2.79 25.84 20.91
N THR A 68 -1.72 26.61 21.05
CA THR A 68 -1.84 28.00 21.54
C THR A 68 -2.45 28.89 20.44
N PRO A 69 -3.32 29.87 20.79
CA PRO A 69 -4.00 30.72 19.79
C PRO A 69 -3.06 31.48 18.84
N ALA A 70 -1.86 31.83 19.32
CA ALA A 70 -0.83 32.49 18.52
C ALA A 70 -0.28 31.60 17.37
N LEU A 71 -0.47 30.28 17.46
CA LEU A 71 0.02 29.31 16.49
C LEU A 71 -1.03 28.86 15.48
N HIS A 72 -2.27 29.38 15.49
CA HIS A 72 -3.29 28.97 14.51
C HIS A 72 -2.87 29.22 13.05
N SER A 73 -2.26 30.39 12.76
CA SER A 73 -1.79 30.70 11.40
C SER A 73 -0.58 29.84 10.98
N PRO A 74 0.46 29.65 11.82
CA PRO A 74 1.50 28.66 11.55
C PRO A 74 0.97 27.22 11.40
N LEU A 75 0.02 26.81 12.24
CA LEU A 75 -0.58 25.47 12.18
C LEU A 75 -1.31 25.27 10.85
N MET A 76 -2.06 26.27 10.38
CA MET A 76 -2.70 26.24 9.08
C MET A 76 -1.68 26.00 7.97
N ALA A 77 -0.53 26.68 8.00
CA ALA A 77 0.55 26.48 7.03
C ALA A 77 1.15 25.06 7.10
N VAL A 78 1.37 24.52 8.31
CA VAL A 78 1.85 23.14 8.51
C VAL A 78 0.85 22.14 7.91
N THR A 79 -0.45 22.29 8.21
CA THR A 79 -1.47 21.36 7.71
C THR A 79 -1.58 21.38 6.18
N ASN A 80 -1.35 22.55 5.55
CA ASN A 80 -1.26 22.65 4.10
C ASN A 80 -0.05 21.85 3.56
N ALA A 81 1.12 21.98 4.19
CA ALA A 81 2.30 21.20 3.81
C ALA A 81 2.09 19.69 3.98
N ILE A 82 1.48 19.25 5.09
CA ILE A 82 1.19 17.83 5.38
C ILE A 82 0.18 17.25 4.38
N SER A 83 -0.80 18.05 3.92
CA SER A 83 -1.79 17.61 2.93
C SER A 83 -1.17 17.13 1.61
N SER A 84 0.10 17.46 1.36
CA SER A 84 0.87 17.01 0.19
C SER A 84 1.22 15.51 0.19
N VAL A 85 0.70 14.70 1.12
CA VAL A 85 0.76 13.23 1.08
C VAL A 85 0.24 12.65 -0.26
N ILE A 86 -0.54 13.43 -1.00
CA ILE A 86 -1.00 13.17 -2.37
C ILE A 86 0.17 12.78 -3.32
N ILE A 87 1.41 13.20 -3.04
CA ILE A 87 2.61 12.79 -3.78
C ILE A 87 2.73 11.26 -3.94
N VAL A 88 2.30 10.49 -2.94
CA VAL A 88 2.32 9.01 -2.98
C VAL A 88 1.43 8.50 -4.11
N GLY A 89 0.22 9.05 -4.23
CA GLY A 89 -0.71 8.70 -5.30
C GLY A 89 -0.20 9.13 -6.68
N ALA A 90 0.40 10.32 -6.75
CA ALA A 90 0.99 10.83 -8.00
C ALA A 90 2.14 9.93 -8.50
N LEU A 91 3.00 9.45 -7.59
CA LEU A 91 4.09 8.53 -7.93
C LEU A 91 3.57 7.19 -8.45
N VAL A 92 2.52 6.66 -7.83
CA VAL A 92 1.85 5.43 -8.28
C VAL A 92 1.25 5.62 -9.68
N ALA A 93 0.62 6.76 -9.95
CA ALA A 93 0.06 7.08 -11.27
C ALA A 93 1.14 7.25 -12.36
N ALA A 94 2.32 7.77 -12.01
CA ALA A 94 3.44 7.96 -12.93
C ALA A 94 4.28 6.69 -13.20
N GLY A 95 4.11 5.64 -12.37
CA GLY A 95 4.90 4.41 -12.39
C GLY A 95 4.70 3.42 -13.56
N PRO A 96 3.50 3.29 -14.18
CA PRO A 96 3.28 2.31 -15.24
C PRO A 96 4.20 2.48 -16.46
N ARG A 97 4.62 1.36 -17.04
CA ARG A 97 5.48 1.33 -18.24
C ARG A 97 4.61 1.47 -19.50
N GLY A 98 4.55 2.68 -20.04
CA GLY A 98 3.85 3.02 -21.28
C GLY A 98 3.60 4.53 -21.38
N MET A 99 3.52 5.07 -22.60
CA MET A 99 3.17 6.48 -22.80
C MET A 99 1.65 6.63 -22.89
N GLY A 100 0.98 6.56 -21.74
CA GLY A 100 -0.46 6.80 -21.60
C GLY A 100 -0.76 8.13 -20.91
N LEU A 101 -2.01 8.60 -21.01
CA LEU A 101 -2.48 9.83 -20.35
C LEU A 101 -2.17 9.84 -18.85
N SER A 102 -2.33 8.70 -18.16
CA SER A 102 -2.03 8.56 -16.73
C SER A 102 -0.59 8.89 -16.36
N LYS A 103 0.38 8.68 -17.27
CA LYS A 103 1.79 9.00 -17.02
C LYS A 103 2.06 10.49 -17.13
N ILE A 104 1.39 11.18 -18.06
CA ILE A 104 1.49 12.63 -18.22
C ILE A 104 0.82 13.32 -17.03
N GLU A 105 -0.38 12.88 -16.67
CA GLU A 105 -1.11 13.39 -15.50
C GLU A 105 -0.35 13.09 -14.20
N GLY A 106 0.20 11.89 -14.04
CA GLY A 106 1.04 11.52 -12.91
C GLY A 106 2.29 12.41 -12.81
N PHE A 107 2.94 12.73 -13.93
CA PHE A 107 4.07 13.65 -13.95
C PHE A 107 3.68 15.07 -13.52
N ILE A 108 2.57 15.60 -14.05
CA ILE A 108 2.04 16.92 -13.66
C ILE A 108 1.65 16.92 -12.17
N ALA A 109 1.01 15.84 -11.69
CA ALA A 109 0.63 15.69 -10.30
C ALA A 109 1.86 15.66 -9.37
N VAL A 110 2.94 14.96 -9.76
CA VAL A 110 4.21 14.97 -9.00
C VAL A 110 4.81 16.37 -8.96
N LEU A 111 4.79 17.11 -10.07
CA LEU A 111 5.29 18.48 -10.13
C LEU A 111 4.50 19.42 -9.20
N LEU A 112 3.16 19.39 -9.29
CA LEU A 112 2.30 20.22 -8.46
C LEU A 112 2.40 19.86 -6.97
N ALA A 113 2.44 18.56 -6.65
CA ALA A 113 2.63 18.09 -5.28
C ALA A 113 3.99 18.56 -4.73
N SER A 114 5.05 18.50 -5.53
CA SER A 114 6.38 18.98 -5.12
C SER A 114 6.38 20.47 -4.78
N ILE A 115 5.71 21.30 -5.58
CA ILE A 115 5.57 22.74 -5.30
C ILE A 115 4.86 22.98 -3.96
N ASN A 116 3.79 22.23 -3.66
CA ASN A 116 3.07 22.34 -2.40
C ASN A 116 3.94 21.90 -1.21
N ILE A 117 4.69 20.80 -1.34
CA ILE A 117 5.64 20.33 -0.31
C ILE A 117 6.65 21.43 0.01
N PHE A 118 7.43 21.85 -0.99
CA PHE A 118 8.52 22.80 -0.75
C PHE A 118 7.99 24.17 -0.32
N GLY A 119 6.97 24.69 -0.98
CA GLY A 119 6.35 25.97 -0.64
C GLY A 119 5.73 25.95 0.77
N GLY A 120 4.99 24.89 1.10
CA GLY A 120 4.36 24.71 2.40
C GLY A 120 5.37 24.66 3.54
N PHE A 121 6.45 23.89 3.41
CA PHE A 121 7.46 23.77 4.46
C PHE A 121 8.33 25.04 4.61
N ILE A 122 8.74 25.70 3.53
CA ILE A 122 9.53 26.94 3.60
C ILE A 122 8.73 28.07 4.25
N VAL A 123 7.46 28.24 3.88
CA VAL A 123 6.59 29.27 4.46
C VAL A 123 6.34 28.98 5.93
N THR A 124 6.08 27.72 6.28
CA THR A 124 5.90 27.29 7.66
C THR A 124 7.13 27.57 8.51
N GLU A 125 8.33 27.26 8.00
CA GLU A 125 9.59 27.54 8.72
C GLU A 125 9.75 29.02 8.98
N ARG A 126 9.49 29.87 7.97
CA ARG A 126 9.55 31.33 8.12
C ARG A 126 8.54 31.84 9.16
N MET A 127 7.34 31.26 9.20
CA MET A 127 6.32 31.62 10.19
C MET A 127 6.74 31.23 11.62
N LEU A 128 7.27 30.03 11.80
CA LEU A 128 7.74 29.55 13.10
C LEU A 128 9.02 30.27 13.57
N ALA A 129 9.88 30.69 12.64
CA ALA A 129 11.08 31.44 12.95
C ALA A 129 10.78 32.79 13.63
N MET A 130 9.62 33.39 13.38
CA MET A 130 9.17 34.63 14.04
C MET A 130 8.87 34.46 15.54
N PHE A 131 8.65 33.22 16.00
CA PHE A 131 8.42 32.91 17.42
C PHE A 131 9.69 32.50 18.17
N ARG A 132 10.83 32.35 17.47
CA ARG A 132 12.11 32.05 18.10
C ARG A 132 12.68 33.34 18.71
N LYS A 133 13.00 33.32 20.01
CA LYS A 133 13.78 34.41 20.62
C LYS A 133 15.11 34.57 19.89
N LYS A 134 15.43 35.80 19.47
CA LYS A 134 16.78 36.15 18.99
C LYS A 134 17.79 35.73 20.06
N LYS A 135 18.78 34.92 19.68
CA LYS A 135 20.04 34.90 20.41
C LYS A 135 20.75 36.23 20.18
#